data_AF-A0ABD5Z9U4-F1
#
_entry.id   AF-A0ABD5Z9U4-F1
#
_cell.length_a   1.000
_cell.length_b   1.000
_cell.length_c   1.000
_cell.angle_alpha   90.00
_cell.angle_beta   90.00
_cell.angle_gamma   90.00
#
_symmetry.space_group_name_H-M   'P 1'
#
loop_
_entity.id
_entity.type
_entity.pdbx_description
1 polymer ?
#
loop_
_entity_poly.entity_id
_entity_poly.type
_entity_poly.pdbx_seq_one_letter_code
_entity_poly.pdbx_strand_id
1 'polypeptide(L)'
;MEYVYAVTVLIAGLLLGAVAVVTALTYTPYGASTFDTAITALTGITLQLGNLLSISALCAFLFEGLTMAGIHYPIIVPATFAYVVTHITVYYSCLRITDLQAEPLDPDIVIKHNPFRALVLGVPGSLLLIRVRPPSGRR
;
A
#
# COMPACT_ATOMS: atom_id res chain seq x y z
N MET A 1 26.80 1.32 4.86
CA MET A 1 26.05 0.61 5.92
C MET A 1 24.58 1.06 5.95
N GLU A 2 24.26 2.35 5.85
CA GLU A 2 22.87 2.86 5.87
C GLU A 2 21.96 2.35 4.73
N TYR A 3 22.51 2.19 3.52
CA TYR A 3 21.75 1.66 2.37
C TYR A 3 21.16 0.26 2.60
N VAL A 4 21.84 -0.59 3.37
CA VAL A 4 21.37 -1.95 3.65
C VAL A 4 20.09 -1.91 4.49
N TYR A 5 20.00 -0.98 5.44
CA TYR A 5 18.78 -0.75 6.23
C TYR A 5 17.65 -0.23 5.35
N ALA A 6 17.90 0.74 4.46
CA ALA A 6 16.87 1.24 3.54
C ALA A 6 16.35 0.13 2.61
N VAL A 7 17.25 -0.71 2.05
CA VAL A 7 16.85 -1.84 1.18
C VAL A 7 16.07 -2.90 1.95
N THR A 8 16.54 -3.31 3.13
CA THR A 8 15.83 -4.32 3.94
C THR A 8 14.46 -3.84 4.39
N VAL A 9 14.36 -2.59 4.82
CA VAL A 9 13.08 -1.96 5.19
C VAL A 9 12.15 -1.85 3.99
N LEU A 10 12.66 -1.53 2.80
CA LEU A 10 11.87 -1.50 1.57
C LEU A 10 11.27 -2.88 1.26
N ILE A 11 12.11 -3.93 1.26
CA ILE A 11 11.68 -5.30 0.98
C ILE A 11 10.64 -5.76 2.01
N ALA A 12 10.89 -5.53 3.30
CA ALA A 12 9.96 -5.87 4.37
C ALA A 12 8.61 -5.15 4.18
N GLY A 13 8.64 -3.85 3.86
CA GLY A 13 7.42 -3.07 3.60
C GLY A 13 6.62 -3.59 2.42
N LEU A 14 7.29 -3.92 1.31
CA LEU A 14 6.65 -4.47 0.11
C LEU A 14 6.04 -5.85 0.38
N LEU A 15 6.72 -6.71 1.14
CA LEU A 15 6.19 -8.02 1.52
C LEU A 15 4.96 -7.89 2.41
N LEU A 16 4.97 -6.99 3.40
CA LEU A 16 3.79 -6.73 4.22
C LEU A 16 2.63 -6.19 3.38
N GLY A 17 2.89 -5.23 2.49
CA GLY A 17 1.90 -4.72 1.55
C GLY A 17 1.29 -5.82 0.68
N ALA A 18 2.13 -6.70 0.13
CA ALA A 18 1.68 -7.85 -0.66
C ALA A 18 0.83 -8.82 0.16
N VAL A 19 1.24 -9.16 1.38
CA VAL A 19 0.47 -10.02 2.29
C VAL A 19 -0.90 -9.40 2.57
N ALA A 20 -0.96 -8.10 2.91
CA ALA A 20 -2.23 -7.43 3.18
C ALA A 20 -3.17 -7.45 1.97
N VAL A 21 -2.64 -7.18 0.76
CA VAL A 21 -3.43 -7.25 -0.47
C VAL A 21 -3.92 -8.67 -0.73
N VAL A 22 -3.04 -9.67 -0.63
CA VAL A 22 -3.42 -11.08 -0.83
C VAL A 22 -4.49 -11.50 0.18
N THR A 23 -4.35 -11.14 1.46
CA THR A 23 -5.37 -11.43 2.48
C THR A 23 -6.69 -10.75 2.16
N ALA A 24 -6.70 -9.49 1.74
CA ALA A 24 -7.93 -8.81 1.33
C ALA A 24 -8.60 -9.44 0.10
N LEU A 25 -7.79 -10.00 -0.81
CA LEU A 25 -8.29 -10.69 -2.01
C LEU A 25 -8.85 -12.07 -1.71
N THR A 26 -8.25 -12.80 -0.76
CA THR A 26 -8.66 -14.17 -0.44
C THR A 26 -9.72 -14.25 0.66
N TYR A 27 -9.87 -13.19 1.45
CA TYR A 27 -10.80 -13.15 2.58
C TYR A 27 -11.77 -11.98 2.51
N THR A 28 -13.03 -12.33 2.28
CA THR A 28 -14.18 -11.42 2.35
C THR A 28 -14.86 -11.59 3.71
N PRO A 29 -14.93 -10.55 4.56
CA PRO A 29 -15.72 -10.63 5.79
C PRO A 29 -17.22 -10.68 5.44
N TYR A 30 -17.94 -11.68 5.96
CA TYR A 30 -19.36 -11.91 5.65
C TYR A 30 -20.29 -11.44 6.78
N GLY A 31 -19.75 -11.00 7.93
CA GLY A 31 -20.54 -10.43 9.01
C GLY A 31 -19.72 -9.74 10.10
N ALA A 32 -20.41 -9.37 11.19
CA ALA A 32 -19.80 -8.70 12.36
C ALA A 32 -19.20 -9.71 13.37
N SER A 33 -18.68 -10.84 12.88
CA SER A 33 -18.06 -11.84 13.74
C SER A 33 -16.75 -11.30 14.33
N THR A 34 -16.37 -11.75 15.53
CA THR A 34 -15.10 -11.37 16.15
C THR A 34 -13.90 -11.82 15.30
N PHE A 35 -14.05 -12.94 14.59
CA PHE A 35 -13.05 -13.46 13.68
C PHE A 35 -12.88 -12.59 12.43
N ASP A 36 -13.99 -12.20 11.79
CA ASP A 36 -14.01 -11.32 10.61
C ASP A 36 -13.43 -9.95 10.96
N THR A 37 -13.75 -9.44 12.16
CA THR A 37 -13.20 -8.19 12.68
C THR A 37 -11.70 -8.31 12.92
N ALA A 38 -11.23 -9.41 13.50
CA ALA A 38 -9.81 -9.64 13.76
C ALA A 38 -8.99 -9.73 12.46
N ILE A 39 -9.48 -10.44 11.44
CA ILE A 39 -8.79 -10.53 10.14
C ILE A 39 -8.76 -9.18 9.44
N THR A 40 -9.86 -8.43 9.47
CA THR A 40 -9.91 -7.09 8.87
C THR A 40 -8.94 -6.14 9.57
N ALA A 41 -8.89 -6.16 10.90
CA ALA A 41 -7.95 -5.36 11.67
C ALA A 41 -6.49 -5.75 11.39
N LEU A 42 -6.20 -7.06 11.33
CA LEU A 42 -4.87 -7.56 10.99
C LEU A 42 -4.45 -7.09 9.59
N THR A 43 -5.32 -7.23 8.60
CA THR A 43 -5.09 -6.77 7.22
C THR A 43 -4.79 -5.28 7.18
N GLY A 44 -5.56 -4.47 7.93
CA GLY A 44 -5.34 -3.04 8.07
C GLY A 44 -3.98 -2.69 8.69
N ILE A 45 -3.62 -3.33 9.81
CA ILE A 45 -2.32 -3.12 10.49
C ILE A 45 -1.16 -3.51 9.57
N THR A 46 -1.25 -4.67 8.92
CA THR A 46 -0.22 -5.15 7.99
C THR A 46 -0.03 -4.17 6.83
N LEU A 47 -1.12 -3.65 6.26
CA LEU A 47 -1.08 -2.63 5.20
C LEU A 47 -0.44 -1.32 5.68
N GLN A 48 -0.79 -0.86 6.88
CA GLN A 48 -0.23 0.36 7.47
C GLN A 48 1.27 0.23 7.69
N LEU A 49 1.71 -0.88 8.28
CA LEU A 49 3.13 -1.15 8.51
C LEU A 49 3.89 -1.29 7.18
N GLY A 50 3.32 -1.99 6.20
CA GLY A 50 3.90 -2.13 4.88
C GLY A 50 4.15 -0.79 4.20
N ASN A 51 3.12 0.06 4.16
CA ASN A 51 3.22 1.40 3.59
C ASN A 51 4.23 2.28 4.33
N LEU A 52 4.21 2.28 5.67
CA LEU A 52 5.15 3.05 6.49
C LEU A 52 6.60 2.67 6.18
N LEU A 53 6.93 1.37 6.18
CA LEU A 53 8.27 0.90 5.92
C LEU A 53 8.73 1.24 4.50
N SER A 54 7.91 0.94 3.49
CA SER A 54 8.28 1.22 2.10
C SER A 54 8.46 2.72 1.82
N ILE A 55 7.57 3.57 2.32
CA ILE A 55 7.66 5.02 2.11
C ILE A 55 8.84 5.61 2.86
N SER A 56 9.10 5.15 4.09
CA SER A 56 10.27 5.57 4.86
C SER A 56 11.57 5.20 4.13
N ALA A 57 11.66 4.01 3.55
CA ALA A 57 12.81 3.59 2.75
C ALA A 57 12.96 4.40 1.46
N LEU A 58 11.86 4.66 0.74
CA LEU A 58 11.86 5.50 -0.46
C LEU A 58 12.28 6.94 -0.14
N CYS A 59 11.81 7.48 0.98
CA CYS A 59 12.25 8.79 1.46
C CYS A 59 13.74 8.78 1.79
N ALA A 60 14.24 7.75 2.48
CA ALA A 60 15.66 7.62 2.76
C ALA A 60 16.49 7.65 1.47
N PHE A 61 16.11 6.90 0.43
CA PHE A 61 16.80 6.94 -0.87
C PHE A 61 16.71 8.30 -1.56
N LEU A 62 15.52 8.91 -1.58
CA LEU A 62 15.29 10.20 -2.23
C LEU A 62 16.15 11.30 -1.59
N PHE A 63 16.11 11.39 -0.27
CA PHE A 63 16.85 12.39 0.46
C PHE A 63 18.35 12.09 0.43
N GLU A 64 18.79 10.84 0.61
CA GLU A 64 20.22 10.50 0.42
C GLU A 64 20.74 10.93 -0.97
N GLY A 65 19.93 10.74 -2.02
CA GLY A 65 20.25 11.24 -3.36
C GLY A 65 20.33 12.78 -3.45
N LEU A 66 19.47 13.51 -2.73
CA LEU A 66 19.55 14.98 -2.63
C LEU A 66 20.80 15.43 -1.87
N THR A 67 21.18 14.74 -0.79
CA THR A 67 22.44 14.98 -0.08
C THR A 67 23.64 14.78 -1.01
N MET A 68 23.65 13.71 -1.80
CA MET A 68 24.70 13.44 -2.80
C MET A 68 24.76 14.51 -3.90
N ALA A 69 23.64 15.16 -4.20
CA ALA A 69 23.57 16.30 -5.12
C ALA A 69 23.99 17.64 -4.48
N GLY A 70 24.41 17.64 -3.20
CA GLY A 70 24.87 18.82 -2.47
C GLY A 70 23.76 19.63 -1.80
N ILE A 71 22.53 19.11 -1.73
CA ILE A 71 21.40 19.78 -1.10
C ILE A 71 21.34 19.35 0.37
N HIS A 72 21.49 20.29 1.29
CA HIS A 72 21.39 20.05 2.72
C HIS A 72 20.06 20.56 3.28
N TYR A 73 19.45 19.77 4.16
CA TYR A 73 18.19 20.10 4.83
C TYR A 73 18.22 19.55 6.26
N PRO A 74 17.45 20.15 7.18
CA PRO A 74 17.29 19.60 8.52
C PRO A 74 16.45 18.32 8.49
N ILE A 75 16.71 17.40 9.44
CA ILE A 75 16.05 16.09 9.53
C ILE A 75 14.51 16.15 9.63
N ILE A 76 13.98 17.29 10.08
CA ILE A 76 12.53 17.51 10.15
C ILE A 76 11.86 17.51 8.77
N VAL A 77 12.58 17.88 7.70
CA VAL A 77 12.07 17.88 6.32
C VAL A 77 11.80 16.46 5.82
N PRO A 78 12.77 15.53 5.78
CA PRO A 78 12.51 14.15 5.38
C PRO A 78 11.52 13.44 6.30
N ALA A 79 11.55 13.72 7.61
CA ALA A 79 10.61 13.12 8.56
C ALA A 79 9.15 13.58 8.30
N THR A 80 8.93 14.89 8.11
CA THR A 80 7.60 15.43 7.83
C THR A 80 7.10 14.95 6.48
N PHE A 81 7.98 14.93 5.46
CA PHE A 81 7.63 14.43 4.14
C PHE A 81 7.23 12.95 4.19
N ALA A 82 8.03 12.09 4.82
CA ALA A 82 7.71 10.69 5.00
C ALA A 82 6.39 10.49 5.76
N TYR A 83 6.15 11.27 6.82
CA TYR A 83 4.92 11.21 7.60
C TYR A 83 3.67 11.54 6.77
N VAL A 84 3.69 12.66 6.04
CA VAL A 84 2.56 13.11 5.22
C VAL A 84 2.29 12.13 4.09
N VAL A 85 3.33 11.71 3.37
CA VAL A 85 3.19 10.74 2.28
C VAL A 85 2.65 9.41 2.81
N THR A 86 3.15 8.94 3.96
CA THR A 86 2.64 7.72 4.59
C THR A 86 1.16 7.82 4.91
N HIS A 87 0.69 8.91 5.52
CA HIS A 87 -0.72 9.07 5.87
C HIS A 87 -1.61 9.10 4.63
N ILE A 88 -1.19 9.82 3.58
CA ILE A 88 -1.92 9.87 2.32
C ILE A 88 -2.00 8.46 1.70
N THR A 89 -0.88 7.75 1.62
CA THR A 89 -0.85 6.41 1.04
C THR A 89 -1.68 5.43 1.86
N VAL A 90 -1.55 5.42 3.18
CA VAL A 90 -2.36 4.59 4.08
C VAL A 90 -3.85 4.85 3.87
N TYR A 91 -4.27 6.12 3.82
CA TYR A 91 -5.66 6.49 3.60
C TYR A 91 -6.20 5.89 2.29
N TYR A 92 -5.49 6.10 1.17
CA TYR A 92 -5.92 5.56 -0.12
C TYR A 92 -5.83 4.03 -0.20
N SER A 93 -4.81 3.41 0.41
CA SER A 93 -4.69 1.96 0.48
C SER A 93 -5.85 1.35 1.28
N CYS A 94 -6.24 1.95 2.41
CA CYS A 94 -7.38 1.49 3.20
C CYS A 94 -8.69 1.56 2.41
N LEU A 95 -9.00 2.71 1.78
CA LEU A 95 -10.18 2.83 0.92
C LEU A 95 -10.21 1.73 -0.14
N ARG A 96 -9.06 1.45 -0.76
CA ARG A 96 -8.97 0.46 -1.82
C ARG A 96 -9.14 -0.98 -1.34
N ILE A 97 -8.57 -1.32 -0.19
CA ILE A 97 -8.77 -2.64 0.42
C ILE A 97 -10.25 -2.82 0.80
N THR A 98 -10.89 -1.78 1.33
CA THR A 98 -12.32 -1.82 1.61
C THR A 98 -13.15 -2.04 0.34
N ASP A 99 -12.83 -1.36 -0.77
CA ASP A 99 -13.48 -1.62 -2.06
C ASP A 99 -13.28 -3.08 -2.51
N LEU A 100 -12.06 -3.62 -2.39
CA LEU A 100 -11.75 -5.01 -2.76
C LEU A 100 -12.51 -6.03 -1.91
N GLN A 101 -12.77 -5.72 -0.64
CA GLN A 101 -13.54 -6.56 0.27
C GLN A 101 -15.05 -6.42 0.08
N ALA A 102 -15.54 -5.29 -0.43
CA ALA A 102 -16.97 -5.07 -0.70
C ALA A 102 -17.45 -5.75 -1.98
N GLU A 103 -16.57 -5.88 -2.97
CA GLU A 103 -16.86 -6.51 -4.26
C GLU A 103 -15.80 -7.60 -4.53
N PRO A 104 -15.89 -8.76 -3.83
CA PRO A 104 -14.89 -9.79 -3.93
C PRO A 104 -14.74 -10.26 -5.37
N LEU A 105 -13.49 -10.37 -5.80
CA LEU A 105 -13.15 -10.75 -7.18
C LEU A 105 -13.80 -12.10 -7.52
N ASP A 106 -14.72 -12.10 -8.48
CA ASP A 106 -15.17 -13.31 -9.16
C ASP A 106 -13.93 -13.92 -9.86
N PRO A 107 -13.40 -15.07 -9.38
CA PRO A 107 -12.11 -15.59 -9.79
C PRO A 107 -12.03 -15.89 -11.30
N ASP A 108 -13.17 -16.13 -11.93
CA ASP A 108 -13.27 -16.41 -13.38
C ASP A 108 -13.09 -15.16 -14.26
N ILE A 109 -13.30 -13.95 -13.74
CA ILE A 109 -13.31 -12.72 -14.55
C ILE A 109 -11.91 -12.10 -14.67
N VAL A 110 -11.07 -12.19 -13.64
CA VAL A 110 -9.78 -11.46 -13.59
C VAL A 110 -8.58 -12.27 -14.02
N ILE A 111 -8.54 -13.59 -13.77
CA ILE A 111 -7.46 -14.47 -14.27
C ILE A 111 -7.41 -14.42 -15.80
N LYS A 112 -8.55 -14.16 -16.45
CA LYS A 112 -8.68 -14.12 -17.91
C LYS A 112 -8.36 -12.76 -18.54
N HIS A 113 -8.42 -11.64 -17.80
CA HIS A 113 -8.34 -10.29 -18.40
C HIS A 113 -7.18 -9.41 -17.94
N ASN A 114 -6.64 -9.52 -16.71
CA ASN A 114 -5.42 -8.76 -16.33
C ASN A 114 -4.81 -9.19 -14.97
N PRO A 115 -3.95 -10.21 -14.92
CA PRO A 115 -3.33 -10.69 -13.68
C PRO A 115 -2.42 -9.64 -13.01
N PHE A 116 -1.88 -8.68 -13.76
CA PHE A 116 -1.01 -7.63 -13.24
C PHE A 116 -1.73 -6.57 -12.40
N ARG A 117 -3.07 -6.47 -12.46
CA ARG A 117 -3.79 -5.43 -11.72
C ARG A 117 -3.71 -5.65 -10.19
N ALA A 118 -3.72 -6.90 -9.74
CA ALA A 118 -3.53 -7.31 -8.35
C ALA A 118 -2.11 -7.05 -7.84
N LEU A 119 -1.11 -7.31 -8.69
CA LEU A 119 0.29 -7.05 -8.35
C LEU A 119 0.60 -5.54 -8.28
N VAL A 120 0.02 -4.76 -9.20
CA VAL A 120 0.14 -3.29 -9.18
C VAL A 120 -0.52 -2.73 -7.92
N LEU A 121 -1.67 -3.22 -7.46
CA LEU A 121 -2.35 -2.77 -6.23
C LEU A 121 -1.49 -2.87 -4.94
N GLY A 122 -0.48 -3.74 -4.91
CA GLY A 122 0.42 -3.94 -3.75
C GLY A 122 1.63 -3.02 -3.68
N VAL A 123 1.88 -2.19 -4.71
CA VAL A 123 2.99 -1.24 -4.71
C VAL A 123 2.55 0.06 -3.99
N PRO A 124 3.30 0.55 -2.99
CA PRO A 124 3.03 1.84 -2.36
C PRO A 124 2.97 2.95 -3.42
N GLY A 125 1.81 3.60 -3.55
CA GLY A 125 1.60 4.71 -4.49
C GLY A 125 1.17 4.33 -5.92
N SER A 126 1.21 3.08 -6.34
CA SER A 126 0.68 2.66 -7.66
C SER A 126 -0.85 2.83 -7.78
N LEU A 127 -1.53 2.88 -6.63
CA LEU A 127 -2.96 3.15 -6.51
C LEU A 127 -3.34 4.56 -6.96
N LEU A 128 -2.39 5.51 -6.98
CA LEU A 128 -2.58 6.84 -7.54
C LEU A 128 -2.56 6.85 -9.08
N LEU A 129 -1.98 5.82 -9.71
CA LEU A 129 -1.79 5.74 -11.16
C LEU A 129 -2.91 4.97 -11.87
N ILE A 130 -3.71 4.18 -11.13
CA ILE A 130 -4.84 3.47 -11.70
C ILE A 130 -6.05 4.39 -11.72
N ARG A 131 -6.32 4.97 -12.89
CA ARG A 131 -7.55 5.73 -13.16
C ARG A 131 -8.77 4.83 -12.89
N VAL A 132 -9.47 5.07 -11.78
CA VAL A 132 -10.77 4.44 -11.51
C VAL A 132 -11.74 4.96 -12.55
N ARG A 133 -12.26 4.05 -13.38
CA ARG A 133 -13.35 4.37 -14.31
C ARG A 133 -14.57 4.73 -13.45
N PRO A 134 -15.15 5.93 -13.57
CA PRO A 134 -16.35 6.26 -12.82
C PRO A 134 -17.45 5.28 -13.18
N PRO A 135 -18.35 4.93 -12.23
CA PRO A 135 -19.46 4.04 -12.51
C PRO A 135 -20.26 4.62 -13.67
N SER A 136 -20.44 3.84 -14.73
CA SER A 136 -21.31 4.21 -15.84
C SER A 136 -22.69 4.44 -15.26
N GLY A 137 -23.12 5.71 -15.30
CA GLY A 137 -24.45 6.10 -14.85
C GLY A 137 -25.50 5.18 -15.46
N ARG A 138 -26.39 4.69 -14.60
CA ARG A 138 -27.66 4.08 -14.98
C ARG A 138 -28.36 5.00 -15.99
N ARG A 139 -28.62 4.49 -17.18
CA ARG A 139 -29.75 4.88 -18.03
C ARG A 139 -30.57 3.63 -18.30
#